data_AF-A0A243BSA9-F1
#
_entry.id   AF-A0A243BSA9-F1
#
_cell.length_a   1.000
_cell.length_b   1.000
_cell.length_c   1.000
_cell.angle_alpha   90.00
_cell.angle_beta   90.00
_cell.angle_gamma   90.00
#
_symmetry.space_group_name_H-M   'P 1'
#
loop_
_entity.id
_entity.type
_entity.pdbx_description
1 polymer ?
#
loop_
_entity_poly.entity_id
_entity_poly.type
_entity_poly.pdbx_seq_one_letter_code
_entity_poly.pdbx_strand_id
1 'polypeptide(L)'
;MYNNFLKTATALTIMGTSIFGAGAFTAKAADNTDSLKFNDVPANHWSTKAIYNLTNRKVVQGYGNNIFGFGDNVTRGQVARMIYMYLKPANADANFKSPFTDIKGHLFEKEILAVAKAGLVKGFGDGKYGPDDILTREQMAQVLTNAFKFKATNTTKFVDVDKNSWSYGAISALEENGVTIGTGGNMYSPKMFVTREAYSQFLYNSINAVEKEEKPEVKPDPKPETKPEEKPEVKPDPKPETKPEEKPEVKPDPKPETKPEEKP
;
A
#
# COMPACT_ATOMS: atom_id res chain seq x y z
N MET A 1 25.97 4.51 -27.38
CA MET A 1 26.65 5.04 -26.17
C MET A 1 25.61 5.80 -25.37
N TYR A 2 25.09 5.19 -24.30
CA TYR A 2 24.04 5.79 -23.48
C TYR A 2 24.71 6.33 -22.21
N ASN A 3 24.76 7.66 -22.08
CA ASN A 3 25.34 8.33 -20.91
C ASN A 3 24.36 8.23 -19.75
N ASN A 4 24.63 7.33 -18.81
CA ASN A 4 23.97 7.31 -17.50
C ASN A 4 24.54 8.44 -16.65
N PHE A 5 23.76 9.52 -16.50
CA PHE A 5 24.03 10.60 -15.57
C PHE A 5 23.74 10.09 -14.14
N LEU A 6 24.78 9.69 -13.41
CA LEU A 6 24.68 9.44 -11.97
C LEU A 6 24.39 10.77 -11.27
N LYS A 7 23.15 10.97 -10.82
CA LYS A 7 22.82 12.00 -9.84
C LYS A 7 23.15 11.45 -8.45
N THR A 8 24.38 11.63 -7.99
CA THR A 8 24.73 11.48 -6.58
C THR A 8 24.14 12.66 -5.82
N ALA A 9 22.97 12.50 -5.21
CA ALA A 9 22.40 13.48 -4.30
C ALA A 9 23.06 13.32 -2.93
N THR A 10 24.11 14.09 -2.68
CA THR A 10 24.67 14.26 -1.34
C THR A 10 23.69 15.12 -0.54
N ALA A 11 22.80 14.47 0.21
CA ALA A 11 21.90 15.18 1.13
C ALA A 11 22.70 15.67 2.34
N LEU A 12 23.07 16.96 2.32
CA LEU A 12 23.49 17.68 3.52
C LEU A 12 22.23 17.96 4.36
N THR A 13 21.98 17.18 5.40
CA THR A 13 20.93 17.48 6.38
C THR A 13 21.57 18.18 7.58
N ILE A 14 21.15 19.43 7.77
CA ILE A 14 21.50 20.29 8.90
C ILE A 14 21.06 19.60 10.21
N MET A 15 22.03 19.38 11.10
CA MET A 15 21.81 18.91 12.46
C MET A 15 20.83 19.86 13.18
N GLY A 16 19.80 19.30 13.79
CA GLY A 16 18.84 20.03 14.61
C GLY A 16 19.56 20.76 15.74
N THR A 17 19.59 22.09 15.68
CA THR A 17 19.99 22.97 16.77
C THR A 17 18.93 22.92 17.87
N SER A 18 19.25 22.29 18.99
CA SER A 18 18.50 22.41 20.24
C SER A 18 18.76 23.79 20.85
N ILE A 19 17.76 24.69 20.75
CA ILE A 19 17.71 25.91 21.55
C ILE A 19 16.85 25.61 22.79
N PHE A 20 17.49 25.54 23.95
CA PHE A 20 16.83 25.71 25.24
C PHE A 20 16.49 27.19 25.43
N GLY A 21 15.21 27.50 25.60
CA GLY A 21 14.74 28.82 25.99
C GLY A 21 13.41 28.69 26.74
N ALA A 22 13.45 28.86 28.05
CA ALA A 22 12.28 28.89 28.91
C ALA A 22 11.44 30.15 28.60
N GLY A 23 10.20 29.95 28.18
CA GLY A 23 9.24 31.02 27.95
C GLY A 23 7.89 30.41 27.60
N ALA A 24 6.97 30.41 28.56
CA ALA A 24 5.62 29.93 28.39
C ALA A 24 4.83 30.84 27.42
N PHE A 25 4.63 30.38 26.20
CA PHE A 25 3.58 30.84 25.31
C PHE A 25 2.68 29.66 24.99
N THR A 26 1.45 29.72 25.49
CA THR A 26 0.36 28.82 25.13
C THR A 26 -0.09 29.10 23.70
N ALA A 27 0.70 28.65 22.73
CA ALA A 27 0.22 28.48 21.36
C ALA A 27 -0.67 27.25 21.35
N LYS A 28 -1.98 27.46 21.24
CA LYS A 28 -2.94 26.43 20.86
C LYS A 28 -2.45 25.85 19.53
N ALA A 29 -1.92 24.62 19.57
CA ALA A 29 -1.54 23.90 18.37
C ALA A 29 -2.82 23.77 17.52
N ALA A 30 -2.94 24.62 16.50
CA ALA A 30 -3.81 24.33 15.39
C ALA A 30 -3.23 23.07 14.74
N ASP A 31 -3.93 21.95 14.88
CA ASP A 31 -3.66 20.75 14.12
C ASP A 31 -3.89 21.07 12.64
N ASN A 32 -2.86 21.63 11.99
CA ASN A 32 -2.79 21.81 10.54
C ASN A 32 -2.50 20.45 9.89
N THR A 33 -3.46 19.54 9.99
CA THR A 33 -3.47 18.26 9.27
C THR A 33 -3.66 18.42 7.76
N ASP A 34 -3.87 19.65 7.28
CA ASP A 34 -4.00 20.00 5.86
C ASP A 34 -2.65 20.41 5.19
N SER A 35 -1.54 20.35 5.93
CA SER A 35 -0.23 20.87 5.48
C SER A 35 0.79 19.82 5.02
N LEU A 36 0.56 18.53 5.26
CA LEU A 36 1.45 17.47 4.78
C LEU A 36 1.06 17.09 3.35
N LYS A 37 1.39 17.96 2.39
CA LYS A 37 1.35 17.64 0.96
C LYS A 37 2.76 17.65 0.40
N PHE A 38 3.12 16.58 -0.30
CA PHE A 38 4.36 16.51 -1.05
C PHE A 38 4.13 17.03 -2.46
N ASN A 39 5.01 17.91 -2.93
CA ASN A 39 4.92 18.57 -4.23
C ASN A 39 5.15 17.58 -5.40
N ASP A 40 5.85 16.48 -5.13
CA ASP A 40 6.24 15.46 -6.10
C ASP A 40 5.34 14.21 -6.07
N VAL A 41 4.31 14.16 -5.21
CA VAL A 41 3.38 13.01 -5.12
C VAL A 41 2.08 13.33 -5.88
N PRO A 42 1.77 12.65 -7.00
CA PRO A 42 0.56 12.92 -7.76
C PRO A 42 -0.70 12.53 -6.97
N ALA A 43 -1.74 13.37 -6.98
CA ALA A 43 -2.95 13.16 -6.17
C ALA A 43 -3.68 11.83 -6.47
N ASN A 44 -3.68 11.39 -7.74
CA ASN A 44 -4.42 10.23 -8.20
C ASN A 44 -3.52 9.00 -8.50
N HIS A 45 -2.32 8.95 -7.92
CA HIS A 45 -1.44 7.79 -8.07
C HIS A 45 -1.81 6.67 -7.09
N TRP A 46 -1.63 5.41 -7.50
CA TRP A 46 -2.03 4.23 -6.71
C TRP A 46 -1.35 4.16 -5.33
N SER A 47 -0.13 4.71 -5.19
CA SER A 47 0.63 4.75 -3.94
C SER A 47 0.31 5.95 -3.04
N THR A 48 -0.46 6.93 -3.51
CA THR A 48 -0.67 8.21 -2.80
C THR A 48 -1.31 8.01 -1.44
N LYS A 49 -2.33 7.14 -1.37
CA LYS A 49 -2.98 6.78 -0.11
C LYS A 49 -1.99 6.16 0.88
N ALA A 50 -1.14 5.24 0.41
CA ALA A 50 -0.15 4.58 1.25
C ALA A 50 0.89 5.57 1.79
N ILE A 51 1.41 6.45 0.94
CA ILE A 51 2.38 7.49 1.31
C ILE A 51 1.83 8.36 2.45
N TYR A 52 0.64 8.93 2.27
CA TYR A 52 0.08 9.84 3.28
C TYR A 52 -0.34 9.11 4.55
N ASN A 53 -0.85 7.87 4.46
CA ASN A 53 -1.14 7.06 5.64
C ASN A 53 0.13 6.82 6.48
N LEU A 54 1.22 6.38 5.84
CA LEU A 54 2.49 6.10 6.52
C LEU A 54 3.17 7.38 7.04
N THR A 55 2.99 8.50 6.34
CA THR A 55 3.48 9.82 6.78
C THR A 55 2.75 10.28 8.04
N ASN A 56 1.42 10.17 8.07
CA ASN A 56 0.61 10.50 9.25
C ASN A 56 0.95 9.59 10.46
N ARG A 57 1.33 8.34 10.19
CA ARG A 57 1.83 7.40 11.20
C ARG A 57 3.29 7.66 11.61
N LYS A 58 3.97 8.64 10.99
CA LYS A 58 5.39 8.98 11.19
C LYS A 58 6.33 7.82 10.85
N VAL A 59 5.90 6.88 10.01
CA VAL A 59 6.68 5.72 9.56
C VAL A 59 7.56 6.09 8.37
N VAL A 60 7.02 6.86 7.43
CA VAL A 60 7.74 7.39 6.27
C VAL A 60 7.82 8.91 6.38
N GLN A 61 8.93 9.48 5.94
CA GLN A 61 9.16 10.92 5.87
C GLN A 61 9.77 11.25 4.51
N GLY A 62 9.45 12.45 4.00
CA GLY A 62 10.10 13.01 2.82
C GLY A 62 11.51 13.51 3.11
N TYR A 63 12.20 13.99 2.09
CA TYR A 63 13.56 14.55 2.19
C TYR A 63 13.61 15.97 2.77
N GLY A 64 12.44 16.58 3.03
CA GLY A 64 12.31 17.99 3.42
C GLY A 64 11.76 18.84 2.26
N ASN A 65 11.47 20.11 2.53
CA ASN A 65 10.95 21.06 1.54
C ASN A 65 9.72 20.54 0.75
N ASN A 66 8.85 19.78 1.42
CA ASN A 66 7.69 19.12 0.82
C ASN A 66 8.03 18.16 -0.35
N ILE A 67 9.22 17.55 -0.35
CA ILE A 67 9.62 16.52 -1.32
C ILE A 67 9.60 15.14 -0.66
N PHE A 68 8.87 14.19 -1.24
CA PHE A 68 8.80 12.81 -0.79
C PHE A 68 10.00 11.96 -1.27
N GLY A 69 10.48 12.25 -2.47
CA GLY A 69 11.35 11.38 -3.26
C GLY A 69 10.53 10.41 -4.11
N PHE A 70 9.45 10.89 -4.74
CA PHE A 70 8.60 10.06 -5.61
C PHE A 70 9.35 9.65 -6.88
N GLY A 71 9.34 8.36 -7.21
CA GLY A 71 10.07 7.79 -8.34
C GLY A 71 11.55 7.49 -8.05
N ASP A 72 12.08 7.93 -6.91
CA ASP A 72 13.43 7.57 -6.50
C ASP A 72 13.49 6.11 -6.04
N ASN A 73 14.60 5.45 -6.32
CA ASN A 73 14.89 4.14 -5.76
C ASN A 73 15.11 4.21 -4.25
N VAL A 74 14.53 3.26 -3.50
CA VAL A 74 14.71 3.18 -2.05
C VAL A 74 16.01 2.46 -1.70
N THR A 75 16.79 3.03 -0.77
CA THR A 75 17.99 2.36 -0.26
C THR A 75 17.66 1.39 0.87
N ARG A 76 18.53 0.40 1.10
CA ARG A 76 18.40 -0.54 2.21
C ARG A 76 18.40 0.15 3.57
N GLY A 77 19.19 1.21 3.75
CA GLY A 77 19.19 2.01 4.97
C GLY A 77 17.88 2.75 5.21
N GLN A 78 17.28 3.33 4.17
CA GLN A 78 15.96 3.96 4.26
C GLN A 78 14.87 2.93 4.66
N VAL A 79 14.96 1.72 4.11
CA VAL A 79 14.06 0.61 4.45
C VAL A 79 14.22 0.17 5.91
N ALA A 80 15.45 0.03 6.40
CA ALA A 80 15.72 -0.25 7.81
C ALA A 80 15.09 0.82 8.72
N ARG A 81 15.24 2.09 8.36
CA ARG A 81 14.65 3.23 9.08
C ARG A 81 13.11 3.16 9.12
N MET A 82 12.46 2.84 8.00
CA MET A 82 10.99 2.73 7.94
C MET A 82 10.47 1.55 8.77
N ILE A 83 11.12 0.39 8.70
CA ILE A 83 10.77 -0.79 9.52
C ILE A 83 10.98 -0.50 11.01
N TYR A 84 12.09 0.16 11.36
CA TYR A 84 12.36 0.58 12.74
C TYR A 84 11.26 1.50 13.27
N MET A 85 10.82 2.48 12.48
CA MET A 85 9.76 3.41 12.91
C MET A 85 8.41 2.74 13.11
N TYR A 86 8.11 1.73 12.30
CA TYR A 86 6.88 0.98 12.43
C TYR A 86 6.90 0.04 13.64
N LEU A 87 7.89 -0.85 13.71
CA LEU A 87 7.94 -1.93 14.71
C LEU A 87 8.51 -1.48 16.06
N LYS A 88 9.28 -0.39 16.09
CA LYS A 88 9.97 0.15 17.27
C LYS A 88 10.72 -0.94 18.07
N PRO A 89 11.57 -1.77 17.41
CA PRO A 89 12.33 -2.79 18.12
C PRO A 89 13.29 -2.15 19.12
N ALA A 90 13.68 -2.92 20.14
CA ALA A 90 14.69 -2.49 21.10
C ALA A 90 16.00 -2.11 20.39
N ASN A 91 16.60 -0.99 20.82
CA ASN A 91 17.89 -0.56 20.28
C ASN A 91 18.98 -1.60 20.59
N ALA A 92 20.02 -1.60 19.77
CA ALA A 92 21.29 -2.21 20.16
C ALA A 92 21.82 -1.51 21.42
N ASP A 93 22.20 -2.30 22.41
CA ASP A 93 22.86 -1.82 23.63
C ASP A 93 24.38 -1.79 23.43
N ALA A 94 25.11 -1.24 24.39
CA ALA A 94 26.56 -1.10 24.32
C ALA A 94 27.32 -2.44 24.18
N ASN A 95 26.71 -3.58 24.53
CA ASN A 95 27.32 -4.90 24.42
C ASN A 95 27.07 -5.55 23.05
N PHE A 96 26.13 -5.02 22.26
CA PHE A 96 25.85 -5.51 20.92
C PHE A 96 26.93 -5.04 19.95
N LYS A 97 27.85 -5.94 19.60
CA LYS A 97 28.84 -5.68 18.56
C LYS A 97 28.16 -5.64 17.21
N SER A 98 28.27 -4.51 16.51
CA SER A 98 27.82 -4.39 15.12
C SER A 98 28.43 -5.51 14.28
N PRO A 99 27.62 -6.32 13.57
CA PRO A 99 28.13 -7.28 12.60
C PRO A 99 28.56 -6.60 11.30
N PHE A 100 28.30 -5.29 11.14
CA PHE A 100 28.52 -4.55 9.91
C PHE A 100 29.59 -3.47 10.07
N THR A 101 30.52 -3.45 9.14
CA THR A 101 31.67 -2.54 9.12
C THR A 101 31.40 -1.25 8.34
N ASP A 102 30.41 -1.26 7.47
CA ASP A 102 30.08 -0.22 6.49
C ASP A 102 28.94 0.72 6.92
N ILE A 103 28.49 0.65 8.18
CA ILE A 103 27.41 1.49 8.70
C ILE A 103 27.89 2.53 9.72
N LYS A 104 29.18 2.51 10.11
CA LYS A 104 29.70 3.42 11.14
C LYS A 104 29.65 4.87 10.64
N GLY A 105 28.99 5.75 11.39
CA GLY A 105 28.75 7.15 11.02
C GLY A 105 27.65 7.35 9.99
N HIS A 106 26.97 6.29 9.57
CA HIS A 106 25.88 6.37 8.60
C HIS A 106 24.60 6.92 9.27
N LEU A 107 23.80 7.69 8.52
CA LEU A 107 22.58 8.34 9.03
C LEU A 107 21.59 7.36 9.71
N PHE A 108 21.51 6.14 9.19
CA PHE A 108 20.61 5.09 9.69
C PHE A 108 21.33 4.00 10.50
N GLU A 109 22.56 4.24 10.98
CA GLU A 109 23.35 3.25 11.74
C GLU A 109 22.55 2.63 12.89
N LYS A 110 21.92 3.49 13.71
CA LYS A 110 21.12 3.07 14.86
C LYS A 110 19.96 2.15 14.44
N GLU A 111 19.20 2.56 13.43
CA GLU A 111 18.05 1.80 12.96
C GLU A 111 18.47 0.47 12.36
N ILE A 112 19.51 0.46 11.52
CA ILE A 112 20.06 -0.76 10.91
C ILE A 112 20.47 -1.75 12.01
N LEU A 113 21.18 -1.29 13.05
CA LEU A 113 21.58 -2.14 14.16
C LEU A 113 20.38 -2.72 14.93
N ALA A 114 19.37 -1.89 15.20
CA ALA A 114 18.18 -2.34 15.92
C ALA A 114 17.38 -3.40 15.13
N VAL A 115 17.14 -3.18 13.83
CA VAL A 115 16.41 -4.15 13.00
C VAL A 115 17.23 -5.41 12.70
N ALA A 116 18.56 -5.32 12.66
CA ALA A 116 19.44 -6.49 12.54
C ALA A 116 19.48 -7.32 13.83
N LYS A 117 19.59 -6.66 15.00
CA LYS A 117 19.50 -7.33 16.32
C LYS A 117 18.16 -8.06 16.49
N ALA A 118 17.07 -7.48 16.00
CA ALA A 118 15.75 -8.10 16.00
C ALA A 118 15.58 -9.21 14.93
N GLY A 119 16.60 -9.51 14.13
CA GLY A 119 16.58 -10.56 13.10
C GLY A 119 15.70 -10.24 11.90
N LEU A 120 15.36 -8.96 11.68
CA LEU A 120 14.44 -8.54 10.62
C LEU A 120 15.16 -8.36 9.29
N VAL A 121 16.41 -7.91 9.33
CA VAL A 121 17.26 -7.71 8.16
C VAL A 121 18.57 -8.46 8.31
N LYS A 122 19.21 -8.76 7.17
CA LYS A 122 20.54 -9.35 7.09
C LYS A 122 21.42 -8.53 6.13
N GLY A 123 22.73 -8.56 6.37
CA GLY A 123 23.72 -8.04 5.43
C GLY A 123 23.96 -8.96 4.24
N PHE A 124 24.89 -8.59 3.37
CA PHE A 124 25.24 -9.40 2.19
C PHE A 124 26.15 -10.59 2.49
N GLY A 125 26.74 -10.62 3.68
CA GLY A 125 27.91 -11.44 3.99
C GLY A 125 29.10 -10.55 4.28
N ASP A 126 30.22 -11.16 4.69
CA ASP A 126 31.54 -10.51 4.84
C ASP A 126 31.57 -9.25 5.73
N GLY A 127 30.61 -9.15 6.67
CA GLY A 127 30.49 -8.01 7.57
C GLY A 127 30.02 -6.71 6.89
N LYS A 128 29.25 -6.79 5.80
CA LYS A 128 28.65 -5.62 5.13
C LYS A 128 27.13 -5.65 5.13
N TYR A 129 26.52 -4.48 5.35
CA TYR A 129 25.08 -4.28 5.24
C TYR A 129 24.66 -3.68 3.90
N GLY A 130 25.44 -2.76 3.34
CA GLY A 130 25.12 -1.98 2.15
C GLY A 130 23.98 -0.98 2.38
N PRO A 131 24.15 0.03 3.24
CA PRO A 131 23.06 0.95 3.59
C PRO A 131 22.62 1.86 2.43
N ASP A 132 23.53 2.18 1.52
CA ASP A 132 23.26 3.02 0.33
C ASP A 132 22.87 2.22 -0.91
N ASP A 133 22.98 0.89 -0.85
CA ASP A 133 22.60 0.04 -1.96
C ASP A 133 21.09 0.05 -2.17
N ILE A 134 20.70 0.03 -3.44
CA ILE A 134 19.30 0.04 -3.85
C ILE A 134 18.65 -1.31 -3.56
N LEU A 135 17.46 -1.27 -2.96
CA LEU A 135 16.72 -2.48 -2.61
C LEU A 135 16.09 -3.13 -3.85
N THR A 136 16.29 -4.44 -3.99
CA THR A 136 15.59 -5.26 -5.00
C THR A 136 14.27 -5.81 -4.46
N ARG A 137 13.35 -6.18 -5.36
CA ARG A 137 12.04 -6.75 -4.98
C ARG A 137 12.16 -8.02 -4.14
N GLU A 138 13.08 -8.93 -4.45
CA GLU A 138 13.31 -10.14 -3.65
C GLU A 138 13.84 -9.84 -2.24
N GLN A 139 14.67 -8.81 -2.08
CA GLN A 139 15.16 -8.37 -0.77
C GLN A 139 14.06 -7.71 0.04
N MET A 140 13.25 -6.87 -0.61
CA MET A 140 12.04 -6.31 -0.01
C MET A 140 11.10 -7.41 0.49
N ALA A 141 10.89 -8.47 -0.30
CA ALA A 141 10.08 -9.61 0.12
C ALA A 141 10.58 -10.20 1.43
N GLN A 142 11.87 -10.47 1.52
CA GLN A 142 12.47 -11.02 2.73
C GLN A 142 12.31 -10.11 3.94
N VAL A 143 12.54 -8.81 3.78
CA VAL A 143 12.42 -7.85 4.88
C VAL A 143 10.98 -7.79 5.40
N LEU A 144 9.99 -7.69 4.50
CA LEU A 144 8.57 -7.61 4.89
C LEU A 144 8.07 -8.93 5.49
N THR A 145 8.43 -10.08 4.92
CA THR A 145 8.10 -11.39 5.51
C THR A 145 8.67 -11.52 6.92
N ASN A 146 9.93 -11.12 7.15
CA ASN A 146 10.54 -11.19 8.47
C ASN A 146 9.92 -10.19 9.47
N ALA A 147 9.58 -8.99 9.01
CA ALA A 147 9.01 -7.91 9.80
C ALA A 147 7.59 -8.23 10.29
N PHE A 148 6.76 -8.77 9.40
CA PHE A 148 5.34 -9.05 9.66
C PHE A 148 5.06 -10.53 9.97
N LYS A 149 6.11 -11.36 10.02
CA LYS A 149 6.03 -12.81 10.30
C LYS A 149 5.08 -13.55 9.35
N PHE A 150 4.98 -13.08 8.10
CA PHE A 150 4.15 -13.72 7.10
C PHE A 150 4.60 -15.16 6.86
N LYS A 151 3.61 -16.03 6.70
CA LYS A 151 3.81 -17.44 6.34
C LYS A 151 3.19 -17.66 4.96
N ALA A 152 3.74 -18.63 4.26
CA ALA A 152 3.16 -19.15 3.03
C ALA A 152 2.65 -20.56 3.31
N THR A 153 1.37 -20.80 3.00
CA THR A 153 0.81 -22.16 2.92
C THR A 153 0.74 -22.62 1.46
N ASN A 154 0.70 -21.67 0.54
CA ASN A 154 0.72 -21.87 -0.89
C ASN A 154 2.07 -21.45 -1.48
N THR A 155 2.33 -21.94 -2.69
CA THR A 155 3.50 -21.53 -3.46
C THR A 155 3.14 -20.53 -4.52
N THR A 156 4.07 -19.59 -4.78
CA THR A 156 3.87 -18.60 -5.83
C THR A 156 3.73 -19.21 -7.21
N LYS A 157 2.91 -18.57 -8.06
CA LYS A 157 2.73 -18.93 -9.47
C LYS A 157 3.58 -18.08 -10.42
N PHE A 158 4.40 -17.17 -9.91
CA PHE A 158 5.25 -16.34 -10.74
C PHE A 158 6.29 -17.19 -11.49
N VAL A 159 6.34 -17.04 -12.81
CA VAL A 159 7.12 -17.94 -13.69
C VAL A 159 8.62 -17.64 -13.68
N ASP A 160 9.02 -16.46 -13.20
CA ASP A 160 10.40 -15.98 -13.10
C ASP A 160 10.99 -16.12 -11.69
N VAL A 161 10.31 -16.84 -10.79
CA VAL A 161 10.80 -17.13 -9.45
C VAL A 161 11.21 -18.59 -9.36
N ASP A 162 12.52 -18.85 -9.29
CA ASP A 162 13.05 -20.19 -9.07
C ASP A 162 12.60 -20.74 -7.70
N LYS A 163 12.07 -21.97 -7.69
CA LYS A 163 11.61 -22.69 -6.50
C LYS A 163 12.73 -22.94 -5.49
N ASN A 164 13.98 -22.98 -5.94
CA ASN A 164 15.16 -23.14 -5.10
C ASN A 164 15.78 -21.80 -4.67
N SER A 165 15.21 -20.67 -5.12
CA SER A 165 15.69 -19.35 -4.70
C SER A 165 15.47 -19.15 -3.21
N TRP A 166 16.46 -18.54 -2.54
CA TRP A 166 16.36 -18.12 -1.14
C TRP A 166 15.15 -17.19 -0.87
N SER A 167 14.67 -16.48 -1.89
CA SER A 167 13.54 -15.55 -1.79
C SER A 167 12.18 -16.21 -2.08
N TYR A 168 12.13 -17.46 -2.54
CA TYR A 168 10.91 -18.12 -3.00
C TYR A 168 9.81 -18.15 -1.93
N GLY A 169 10.15 -18.53 -0.70
CA GLY A 169 9.22 -18.57 0.42
C GLY A 169 8.70 -17.18 0.81
N ALA A 170 9.58 -16.17 0.81
CA ALA A 170 9.20 -14.80 1.13
C ALA A 170 8.27 -14.20 0.07
N ILE A 171 8.55 -14.45 -1.21
CA ILE A 171 7.71 -14.01 -2.33
C ILE A 171 6.34 -14.69 -2.26
N SER A 172 6.31 -16.00 -2.02
CA SER A 172 5.05 -16.76 -1.85
C SER A 172 4.22 -16.20 -0.69
N ALA A 173 4.87 -15.89 0.45
CA ALA A 173 4.19 -15.30 1.60
C ALA A 173 3.60 -13.93 1.28
N LEU A 174 4.33 -13.06 0.57
CA LEU A 174 3.81 -11.75 0.17
C LEU A 174 2.64 -11.84 -0.82
N GLU A 175 2.68 -12.78 -1.76
CA GLU A 175 1.57 -13.00 -2.70
C GLU A 175 0.32 -13.48 -1.95
N GLU A 176 0.47 -14.48 -1.09
CA GLU A 176 -0.64 -15.06 -0.31
C GLU A 176 -1.28 -14.06 0.64
N ASN A 177 -0.49 -13.16 1.24
CA ASN A 177 -0.98 -12.11 2.14
C ASN A 177 -1.45 -10.85 1.39
N GLY A 178 -1.55 -10.89 0.06
CA GLY A 178 -2.03 -9.77 -0.76
C GLY A 178 -1.12 -8.53 -0.73
N VAL A 179 0.14 -8.69 -0.35
CA VAL A 179 1.12 -7.59 -0.32
C VAL A 179 1.56 -7.23 -1.75
N THR A 180 1.68 -8.22 -2.63
CA THR A 180 2.13 -8.05 -4.02
C THR A 180 1.25 -8.83 -5.00
N ILE A 181 1.04 -8.27 -6.19
CA ILE A 181 0.36 -8.92 -7.33
C ILE A 181 1.32 -9.20 -8.51
N GLY A 182 2.62 -8.94 -8.31
CA GLY A 182 3.63 -9.05 -9.36
C GLY A 182 3.69 -7.82 -10.26
N THR A 183 4.37 -7.95 -11.40
CA THR A 183 4.60 -6.88 -12.39
C THR A 183 3.79 -7.06 -13.68
N GLY A 184 2.87 -8.02 -13.70
CA GLY A 184 2.11 -8.41 -14.89
C GLY A 184 2.69 -9.63 -15.62
N GLY A 185 1.89 -10.27 -16.45
CA GLY A 185 2.31 -11.45 -17.24
C GLY A 185 2.78 -12.65 -16.39
N ASN A 186 2.24 -12.82 -15.18
CA ASN A 186 2.71 -13.78 -14.18
C ASN A 186 4.20 -13.63 -13.81
N MET A 187 4.74 -12.42 -13.88
CA MET A 187 6.12 -12.11 -13.46
C MET A 187 6.12 -11.45 -12.08
N TYR A 188 7.13 -11.78 -11.27
CA TYR A 188 7.44 -11.08 -10.03
C TYR A 188 8.51 -10.00 -10.22
N SER A 189 9.47 -10.21 -11.12
CA SER A 189 10.67 -9.40 -11.35
C SER A 189 11.59 -9.29 -10.13
N PRO A 190 12.15 -10.39 -9.59
CA PRO A 190 12.84 -10.40 -8.29
C PRO A 190 14.04 -9.44 -8.20
N LYS A 191 14.78 -9.24 -9.30
CA LYS A 191 15.97 -8.37 -9.33
C LYS A 191 15.67 -6.90 -9.63
N MET A 192 14.42 -6.55 -9.93
CA MET A 192 14.05 -5.17 -10.21
C MET A 192 14.17 -4.32 -8.94
N PHE A 193 14.68 -3.09 -9.10
CA PHE A 193 14.77 -2.14 -8.00
C PHE A 193 13.41 -1.60 -7.59
N VAL A 194 13.28 -1.29 -6.31
CA VAL A 194 12.04 -0.79 -5.72
C VAL A 194 12.14 0.73 -5.56
N THR A 195 11.15 1.45 -6.06
CA THR A 195 11.00 2.88 -5.82
C THR A 195 10.41 3.15 -4.45
N ARG A 196 10.65 4.35 -3.89
CA ARG A 196 10.18 4.74 -2.55
C ARG A 196 8.67 4.71 -2.41
N GLU A 197 7.94 5.13 -3.44
CA GLU A 197 6.48 5.07 -3.45
C GLU A 197 5.97 3.63 -3.54
N ALA A 198 6.65 2.77 -4.31
CA ALA A 198 6.30 1.36 -4.38
C ALA A 198 6.55 0.66 -3.05
N TYR A 199 7.71 0.89 -2.42
CA TYR A 199 8.01 0.37 -1.10
C TYR A 199 6.97 0.82 -0.06
N SER A 200 6.54 2.09 -0.12
CA SER A 200 5.50 2.62 0.76
C SER A 200 4.17 1.88 0.58
N GLN A 201 3.80 1.55 -0.65
CA GLN A 201 2.62 0.73 -0.89
C GLN A 201 2.77 -0.69 -0.33
N PHE A 202 3.91 -1.36 -0.54
CA PHE A 202 4.14 -2.71 -0.02
C PHE A 202 4.11 -2.74 1.51
N LEU A 203 4.73 -1.74 2.16
CA LEU A 203 4.67 -1.59 3.61
C LEU A 203 3.24 -1.34 4.09
N TYR A 204 2.49 -0.45 3.45
CA TYR A 204 1.09 -0.19 3.77
C TYR A 204 0.21 -1.45 3.64
N ASN A 205 0.37 -2.21 2.55
CA ASN A 205 -0.34 -3.48 2.37
C ASN A 205 0.01 -4.49 3.46
N SER A 206 1.29 -4.57 3.83
CA SER A 206 1.76 -5.48 4.88
C SER A 206 1.13 -5.17 6.23
N ILE A 207 1.04 -3.87 6.57
CA ILE A 207 0.39 -3.43 7.80
C ILE A 207 -1.11 -3.76 7.78
N ASN A 208 -1.80 -3.48 6.68
CA ASN A 208 -3.23 -3.78 6.58
C ASN A 208 -3.51 -5.30 6.63
N ALA A 209 -2.61 -6.14 6.12
CA ALA A 209 -2.76 -7.59 6.18
C ALA A 209 -2.81 -8.06 7.64
N VAL A 210 -1.89 -7.60 8.50
CA VAL A 210 -1.87 -7.98 9.91
C VAL A 210 -2.98 -7.29 10.74
N GLU A 211 -3.31 -6.03 10.44
CA GLU A 211 -4.39 -5.32 11.15
C GLU A 211 -5.78 -5.92 10.86
N LYS A 212 -5.98 -6.54 9.68
CA LYS A 212 -7.19 -7.29 9.33
C LYS A 212 -7.27 -8.63 10.07
N GLU A 213 -6.15 -9.29 10.31
CA GLU A 213 -6.16 -10.54 11.11
C GLU A 213 -6.50 -10.28 12.58
N GLU A 214 -6.10 -9.13 13.13
CA GLU A 214 -6.41 -8.74 14.52
C GLU A 214 -7.85 -8.26 14.71
N LYS A 215 -8.51 -7.77 13.65
CA LYS A 215 -9.93 -7.43 13.63
C LYS A 215 -10.67 -8.37 12.69
N PRO A 216 -11.16 -9.54 13.16
CA PRO A 216 -12.02 -10.37 12.32
C PRO A 216 -13.14 -9.49 11.77
N GLU A 217 -13.29 -9.49 10.44
CA GLU A 217 -14.44 -8.86 9.79
C GLU A 217 -15.69 -9.42 10.48
N VAL A 218 -16.37 -8.58 11.25
CA VAL A 218 -17.76 -8.83 11.61
C VAL A 218 -18.48 -8.86 10.28
N LYS A 219 -18.74 -10.08 9.78
CA LYS A 219 -19.67 -10.28 8.68
C LYS A 219 -20.91 -9.45 9.04
N PRO A 220 -21.41 -8.58 8.15
CA PRO A 220 -22.69 -7.95 8.42
C PRO A 220 -23.68 -9.07 8.70
N ASP A 221 -24.29 -9.05 9.88
CA ASP A 221 -25.39 -9.94 10.21
C ASP A 221 -26.36 -9.93 9.02
N PRO A 222 -26.88 -11.09 8.58
CA PRO A 222 -27.96 -11.09 7.62
C PRO A 222 -29.08 -10.22 8.21
N LYS A 223 -29.29 -9.07 7.57
CA LYS A 223 -30.39 -8.16 7.86
C LYS A 223 -31.65 -9.02 8.00
N PRO A 224 -32.46 -8.89 9.08
CA PRO A 224 -33.71 -9.63 9.18
C PRO A 224 -34.53 -9.35 7.92
N GLU A 225 -34.79 -10.39 7.13
CA GLU A 225 -35.79 -10.34 6.08
C GLU A 225 -37.13 -10.04 6.77
N THR A 226 -37.60 -8.81 6.64
CA THR A 226 -38.98 -8.48 6.95
C THR A 226 -39.85 -9.24 5.95
N LYS A 227 -40.39 -10.36 6.42
CA LYS A 227 -41.54 -11.06 5.85
C LYS A 227 -42.60 -10.02 5.43
N PRO A 228 -43.08 -10.00 4.18
CA PRO A 228 -44.20 -9.15 3.81
C PRO A 228 -45.44 -9.57 4.62
N GLU A 229 -45.99 -8.64 5.40
CA GLU A 229 -47.31 -8.81 6.00
C GLU A 229 -48.35 -8.79 4.88
N GLU A 230 -49.15 -9.86 4.79
CA GLU A 230 -50.33 -9.91 3.95
C GLU A 230 -51.32 -8.82 4.36
N LYS A 231 -51.63 -7.93 3.43
CA LYS A 231 -52.73 -6.97 3.53
C LYS A 231 -54.06 -7.74 3.48
N PRO A 232 -54.99 -7.56 4.43
CA PRO A 232 -56.30 -8.21 4.36
C PRO A 232 -57.12 -7.69 3.16
N GLU A 233 -57.57 -8.59 2.31
CA GLU A 233 -58.57 -8.31 1.26
C GLU A 233 -59.92 -7.98 1.91
N VAL A 234 -60.39 -6.74 1.70
CA VAL A 234 -61.77 -6.35 1.97
C VAL A 234 -62.62 -6.71 0.76
N LYS A 235 -63.54 -7.65 0.92
CA LYS A 235 -64.59 -7.97 -0.05
C LYS A 235 -65.49 -6.74 -0.29
N PRO A 236 -65.77 -6.36 -1.54
CA PRO A 236 -66.88 -5.47 -1.86
C PRO A 236 -68.18 -6.28 -2.06
N ASP A 237 -69.24 -5.86 -1.38
CA ASP A 237 -70.62 -6.31 -1.58
C ASP A 237 -71.20 -5.85 -2.95
N PRO A 238 -72.29 -6.49 -3.45
CA PRO A 238 -72.65 -6.45 -4.85
C PRO A 238 -73.52 -5.25 -5.29
N LYS A 239 -73.22 -4.82 -6.52
CA LYS A 239 -73.99 -4.15 -7.59
C LYS A 239 -75.48 -3.82 -7.35
N PRO A 240 -75.95 -2.70 -7.94
CA PRO A 240 -77.08 -2.81 -8.86
C PRO A 240 -76.79 -2.26 -10.27
N GLU A 241 -77.39 -2.94 -11.24
CA GLU A 241 -77.25 -2.79 -12.69
C GLU A 241 -77.95 -1.55 -13.24
N THR A 242 -77.37 -0.96 -14.29
CA THR A 242 -78.14 -0.36 -15.39
C THR A 242 -77.38 -0.56 -16.72
N LYS A 243 -78.17 -0.54 -17.79
CA LYS A 243 -78.14 -1.28 -19.07
C LYS A 243 -77.22 -0.65 -20.16
N PRO A 244 -76.82 -1.37 -21.23
CA PRO A 244 -75.73 -1.01 -22.13
C PRO A 244 -76.17 -0.32 -23.44
N GLU A 245 -75.27 0.47 -24.03
CA GLU A 245 -75.35 0.95 -25.42
C GLU A 245 -73.99 0.84 -26.14
N GLU A 246 -74.07 0.65 -27.46
CA GLU A 246 -73.14 -0.03 -28.36
C GLU A 246 -71.90 0.75 -28.84
N LYS A 247 -70.96 -0.07 -29.34
CA LYS A 247 -69.77 0.14 -30.19
C LYS A 247 -69.96 1.19 -31.31
N PRO A 248 -68.86 1.78 -31.87
CA PRO A 248 -68.16 1.08 -32.96
C PRO A 248 -66.61 1.17 -32.96
N GLU A 249 -66.02 0.15 -33.58
CA GLU A 249 -64.62 -0.04 -33.95
C GLU A 249 -64.06 1.07 -34.86
N VAL A 250 -62.79 1.44 -34.64
CA VAL A 250 -61.93 2.00 -35.69
C VAL A 250 -60.59 1.25 -35.68
N LYS A 251 -60.24 0.68 -36.85
CA LYS A 251 -59.01 -0.07 -37.15
C LYS A 251 -57.79 0.88 -37.25
N PRO A 252 -56.56 0.40 -36.98
CA PRO A 252 -55.33 1.17 -37.21
C PRO A 252 -54.83 1.06 -38.67
N ASP A 253 -54.33 2.18 -39.21
CA ASP A 253 -53.68 2.27 -40.52
C ASP A 253 -52.27 1.62 -40.54
N PRO A 254 -51.82 1.09 -41.70
CA PRO A 254 -50.51 0.45 -41.83
C PRO A 254 -49.39 1.45 -42.19
N LYS A 255 -48.22 1.17 -41.63
CA LYS A 255 -46.92 1.81 -41.87
C LYS A 255 -46.37 1.46 -43.27
N PRO A 256 -45.83 2.40 -44.06
CA PRO A 256 -45.05 2.07 -45.25
C PRO A 256 -43.57 1.87 -44.91
N GLU A 257 -43.03 0.71 -45.29
CA GLU A 257 -41.60 0.45 -45.45
C GLU A 257 -41.10 1.10 -46.75
N THR A 258 -39.96 1.79 -46.71
CA THR A 258 -39.19 2.13 -47.91
C THR A 258 -37.78 1.56 -47.79
N LYS A 259 -37.38 0.90 -48.88
CA LYS A 259 -36.20 0.07 -49.12
C LYS A 259 -34.97 0.95 -49.44
N PRO A 260 -33.73 0.47 -49.25
CA PRO A 260 -32.51 1.27 -49.44
C PRO A 260 -31.98 1.19 -50.89
N GLU A 261 -31.38 2.27 -51.39
CA GLU A 261 -30.56 2.29 -52.61
C GLU A 261 -29.20 2.96 -52.36
N GLU A 262 -28.20 2.40 -53.04
CA GLU A 262 -26.75 2.59 -52.89
C GLU A 262 -26.20 3.90 -53.48
N LYS A 263 -25.03 4.31 -52.96
CA LYS A 263 -24.04 5.24 -53.55
C LYS A 263 -23.42 4.68 -54.85
N PRO A 264 -22.68 5.46 -55.69
CA PRO A 264 -22.03 6.75 -55.43
C PRO A 264 -22.53 7.95 -56.25
#